data_AF-A0A1F6S5P8-F1
#
_entry.id   AF-A0A1F6S5P8-F1
#
_cell.length_a   1.000
_cell.length_b   1.000
_cell.length_c   1.000
_cell.angle_alpha   90.00
_cell.angle_beta   90.00
_cell.angle_gamma   90.00
#
_symmetry.space_group_name_H-M   'P 1'
#
loop_
_entity.id
_entity.type
_entity.pdbx_description
1 polymer ?
#
loop_
_entity_poly.entity_id
_entity_poly.type
_entity_poly.pdbx_seq_one_letter_code
_entity_poly.pdbx_strand_id
1 'polypeptide(L)'
;MIIIELFVKTYQLVKDNLILVQPLLLFLMLLGLVMAPVSMGGFNLAALFVIIGLYSAFGAGWYNMFHRCVKLSSTQELSPEEKAANTISLLKEFFPGVGKYFSKILVGFLVYIVLLFVVINVIGGFIGAKYIGYPQSISSSELIQVLMHGDKSSEILNKISEADKIKIWLWNGLSFILISITTYLTMFWSQAIISEDKNPLKAHFESLKTVLKRPFTSLIMFISYWGSIVGISFLSTKNSYGFIVHLLLLLVLTLTIVYFTMMMFLYFEKYRKNNNISWTNSFR
;
A
#
# COMPACT_ATOMS: atom_id res chain seq x y z
N MET A 1 21.40 12.62 3.21
CA MET A 1 20.81 13.96 3.11
C MET A 1 19.71 14.09 2.03
N ILE A 2 19.58 13.15 1.07
CA ILE A 2 18.41 13.05 0.15
C ILE A 2 17.10 12.68 0.86
N ILE A 3 17.15 11.79 1.86
CA ILE A 3 15.95 11.31 2.54
C ILE A 3 15.24 12.45 3.29
N ILE A 4 15.97 13.27 4.04
CA ILE A 4 15.40 14.42 4.77
C ILE A 4 14.72 15.40 3.80
N GLU A 5 15.40 15.72 2.69
CA GLU A 5 14.84 16.57 1.64
C GLU A 5 13.54 15.98 1.05
N LEU A 6 13.50 14.66 0.82
CA LEU A 6 12.31 13.96 0.35
C LEU A 6 11.15 14.07 1.36
N PHE A 7 11.42 13.89 2.66
CA PHE A 7 10.39 14.05 3.70
C PHE A 7 9.83 15.47 3.76
N VAL A 8 10.71 16.48 3.73
CA VAL A 8 10.33 17.90 3.77
C VAL A 8 9.52 18.29 2.53
N LYS A 9 9.99 17.94 1.33
CA LYS A 9 9.27 18.24 0.08
C LYS A 9 7.96 17.49 -0.02
N THR A 10 7.89 16.24 0.44
CA THR A 10 6.63 15.50 0.51
C THR A 10 5.64 16.22 1.43
N TYR A 11 6.09 16.68 2.60
CA TYR A 11 5.24 17.43 3.53
C TYR A 11 4.68 18.71 2.88
N GLN A 12 5.55 19.49 2.23
CA GLN A 12 5.13 20.71 1.52
C GLN A 12 4.07 20.40 0.44
N LEU A 13 4.32 19.41 -0.41
CA LEU A 13 3.37 19.02 -1.47
C LEU A 13 2.02 18.57 -0.91
N VAL A 14 2.02 17.74 0.14
CA VAL A 14 0.79 17.25 0.76
C VAL A 14 0.02 18.39 1.43
N LYS A 15 0.73 19.29 2.14
CA LYS A 15 0.13 20.46 2.79
C LYS A 15 -0.58 21.35 1.78
N ASP A 16 0.05 21.57 0.63
CA ASP A 16 -0.48 22.44 -0.43
C ASP A 16 -1.58 21.74 -1.27
N ASN A 17 -1.67 20.40 -1.18
CA ASN A 17 -2.58 19.57 -1.98
C ASN A 17 -3.41 18.60 -1.12
N LEU A 18 -3.96 19.09 0.01
CA LEU A 18 -4.84 18.29 0.88
C LEU A 18 -6.08 17.74 0.17
N ILE A 19 -6.43 18.29 -1.01
CA ILE A 19 -7.51 17.76 -1.85
C ILE A 19 -7.31 16.28 -2.22
N LEU A 20 -6.07 15.78 -2.24
CA LEU A 20 -5.73 14.39 -2.51
C LEU A 20 -6.28 13.43 -1.44
N VAL A 21 -6.61 13.94 -0.25
CA VAL A 21 -7.21 13.19 0.86
C VAL A 21 -8.67 12.83 0.59
N GLN A 22 -9.42 13.74 -0.04
CA GLN A 22 -10.88 13.60 -0.19
C GLN A 22 -11.31 12.35 -0.98
N PRO A 23 -10.70 12.02 -2.15
CA PRO A 23 -11.05 10.80 -2.87
C PRO A 23 -10.81 9.54 -2.04
N LEU A 24 -9.73 9.49 -1.25
CA LEU A 24 -9.41 8.33 -0.42
C LEU A 24 -10.43 8.16 0.71
N LEU A 25 -10.82 9.23 1.39
CA LEU A 25 -11.86 9.15 2.43
C LEU A 25 -13.18 8.62 1.87
N LEU A 26 -13.64 9.19 0.75
CA LEU A 26 -14.88 8.74 0.09
C LEU A 26 -14.79 7.28 -0.35
N PHE A 27 -13.64 6.86 -0.89
CA PHE A 27 -13.41 5.48 -1.28
C PHE A 27 -13.42 4.51 -0.09
N LEU A 28 -12.79 4.87 1.04
CA LEU A 28 -12.82 4.07 2.26
C LEU A 28 -14.25 3.93 2.82
N MET A 29 -15.05 4.99 2.78
CA MET A 29 -16.47 4.94 3.16
C MET A 29 -17.28 4.01 2.24
N LEU A 30 -17.07 4.11 0.91
CA LEU A 30 -17.70 3.24 -0.07
C LEU A 30 -17.31 1.78 0.15
N LEU A 31 -16.03 1.50 0.41
CA LEU A 31 -15.58 0.14 0.72
C LEU A 31 -16.26 -0.40 1.98
N GLY A 32 -16.41 0.40 3.03
CA GLY A 32 -17.16 0.00 4.23
C GLY A 32 -18.59 -0.44 3.92
N LEU A 33 -19.28 0.29 3.04
CA LEU A 33 -20.64 -0.03 2.59
C LEU A 33 -20.68 -1.32 1.75
N VAL A 34 -19.74 -1.48 0.80
CA VAL A 34 -19.67 -2.64 -0.10
C VAL A 34 -19.26 -3.92 0.62
N MET A 35 -18.44 -3.82 1.68
CA MET A 35 -17.98 -4.96 2.47
C MET A 35 -19.02 -5.46 3.48
N ALA A 36 -19.95 -4.61 3.93
CA ALA A 36 -20.93 -4.97 4.96
C ALA A 36 -21.81 -6.19 4.60
N PRO A 37 -22.27 -6.38 3.34
CA PRO A 37 -22.98 -7.60 2.96
C PRO A 37 -22.07 -8.85 2.86
N VAL A 38 -20.79 -8.66 2.53
CA VAL A 38 -19.79 -9.74 2.37
C VAL A 38 -19.35 -10.30 3.73
N SER A 39 -19.42 -9.51 4.81
CA SER A 39 -19.16 -10.01 6.16
C SER A 39 -20.34 -10.80 6.75
N MET A 40 -21.55 -10.68 6.18
CA MET A 40 -22.77 -11.35 6.67
C MET A 40 -23.12 -12.64 5.92
N GLY A 41 -22.77 -12.74 4.64
CA GLY A 41 -22.87 -13.97 3.85
C GLY A 41 -21.46 -14.43 3.48
N GLY A 42 -21.15 -15.72 3.67
CA GLY A 42 -19.81 -16.27 3.43
C GLY A 42 -19.21 -15.95 2.04
N PHE A 43 -17.97 -16.37 1.82
CA PHE A 43 -17.16 -16.01 0.63
C PHE A 43 -17.94 -15.97 -0.70
N ASN A 44 -18.00 -14.79 -1.32
CA ASN A 44 -18.68 -14.56 -2.61
C ASN A 44 -17.69 -14.09 -3.67
N LEU A 45 -17.48 -14.91 -4.69
CA LEU A 45 -16.53 -14.63 -5.78
C LEU A 45 -16.90 -13.38 -6.60
N ALA A 46 -18.19 -13.12 -6.82
CA ALA A 46 -18.65 -11.93 -7.54
C ALA A 46 -18.34 -10.66 -6.73
N ALA A 47 -18.53 -10.69 -5.41
CA ALA A 47 -18.17 -9.57 -4.54
C ALA A 47 -16.66 -9.31 -4.57
N LEU A 48 -15.83 -10.35 -4.59
CA LEU A 48 -14.38 -10.22 -4.75
C LEU A 48 -14.01 -9.49 -6.05
N PHE A 49 -14.60 -9.87 -7.18
CA PHE A 49 -14.34 -9.18 -8.47
C PHE A 49 -14.78 -7.72 -8.45
N VAL A 50 -15.90 -7.39 -7.81
CA VAL A 50 -16.36 -6.00 -7.64
C VAL A 50 -15.35 -5.20 -6.82
N ILE A 51 -14.86 -5.73 -5.71
CA ILE A 51 -13.88 -5.05 -4.85
C ILE A 51 -12.57 -4.81 -5.62
N ILE A 52 -12.09 -5.81 -6.36
CA ILE A 52 -10.88 -5.69 -7.19
C ILE A 52 -11.07 -4.61 -8.26
N GLY A 53 -12.22 -4.58 -8.92
CA GLY A 53 -12.58 -3.56 -9.90
C GLY A 53 -12.61 -2.16 -9.31
N LEU A 54 -13.29 -1.99 -8.17
CA LEU A 54 -13.38 -0.71 -7.46
C LEU A 54 -12.00 -0.21 -7.02
N TYR A 55 -11.17 -1.08 -6.44
CA TYR A 55 -9.81 -0.74 -6.05
C TYR A 55 -8.95 -0.34 -7.24
N SER A 56 -9.07 -1.05 -8.37
CA SER A 56 -8.32 -0.77 -9.58
C SER A 56 -8.72 0.54 -10.24
N ALA A 57 -10.03 0.84 -10.28
CA ALA A 57 -10.57 2.10 -10.77
C ALA A 57 -10.13 3.26 -9.89
N PHE A 58 -10.31 3.13 -8.57
CA PHE A 58 -9.86 4.13 -7.61
C PHE A 58 -8.36 4.38 -7.72
N GLY A 59 -7.53 3.32 -7.70
CA GLY A 59 -6.09 3.41 -7.82
C GLY A 59 -5.67 4.11 -9.12
N ALA A 60 -6.26 3.76 -10.26
CA ALA A 60 -5.95 4.40 -11.54
C ALA A 60 -6.21 5.92 -11.54
N GLY A 61 -7.36 6.35 -11.02
CA GLY A 61 -7.69 7.77 -10.93
C GLY A 61 -6.83 8.50 -9.89
N TRP A 62 -6.77 7.96 -8.68
CA TRP A 62 -6.09 8.58 -7.54
C TRP A 62 -4.58 8.69 -7.76
N TYR A 63 -3.93 7.63 -8.27
CA TYR A 63 -2.51 7.67 -8.60
C TYR A 63 -2.19 8.65 -9.74
N ASN A 64 -3.08 8.82 -10.73
CA ASN A 64 -2.90 9.84 -11.75
C ASN A 64 -2.91 11.26 -11.14
N MET A 65 -3.73 11.52 -10.11
CA MET A 65 -3.72 12.80 -9.41
C MET A 65 -2.38 13.09 -8.75
N PHE A 66 -1.74 12.10 -8.10
CA PHE A 66 -0.38 12.28 -7.55
C PHE A 66 0.64 12.56 -8.64
N HIS A 67 0.62 11.80 -9.73
CA HIS A 67 1.50 12.02 -10.87
C HIS A 67 1.39 13.46 -11.40
N ARG A 68 0.16 13.96 -11.56
CA ARG A 68 -0.10 15.33 -12.01
C ARG A 68 0.35 16.36 -11.00
N CYS A 69 0.11 16.13 -9.71
CA CYS A 69 0.60 16.99 -8.63
C CYS A 69 2.13 17.13 -8.67
N VAL A 70 2.87 16.03 -8.83
CA VAL A 70 4.34 16.06 -8.91
C VAL A 70 4.81 16.82 -10.15
N LYS A 71 4.14 16.67 -11.29
CA LYS A 71 4.44 17.46 -12.51
C LYS A 71 4.17 18.95 -12.33
N LEU A 72 3.01 19.34 -11.80
CA LEU A 72 2.67 20.75 -11.58
C LEU A 72 3.59 21.42 -10.55
N SER A 73 4.07 20.67 -9.56
CA SER A 73 5.06 21.20 -8.60
C SER A 73 6.44 21.49 -9.19
N SER A 74 6.70 21.07 -10.43
CA SER A 74 7.97 21.33 -11.12
C SER A 74 7.94 22.57 -12.03
N THR A 75 6.77 23.16 -12.23
CA THR A 75 6.56 24.31 -13.11
C THR A 75 6.41 25.59 -12.29
N GLN A 76 7.48 26.37 -12.21
CA GLN A 76 7.59 27.79 -11.76
C GLN A 76 7.08 28.13 -10.33
N GLU A 77 7.58 29.24 -9.78
CA GLU A 77 7.07 29.82 -8.54
C GLU A 77 5.68 30.42 -8.79
N LEU A 78 4.66 29.59 -8.71
CA LEU A 78 3.27 29.99 -8.87
C LEU A 78 2.80 30.85 -7.69
N SER A 79 1.90 31.81 -7.97
CA SER A 79 1.23 32.59 -6.93
C SER A 79 0.38 31.68 -6.02
N PRO A 80 0.01 32.12 -4.80
CA PRO A 80 -0.90 31.38 -3.93
C PRO A 80 -2.25 31.05 -4.60
N GLU A 81 -2.79 31.97 -5.42
CA GLU A 81 -4.04 31.75 -6.15
C GLU A 81 -3.89 30.68 -7.24
N GLU A 82 -2.78 30.73 -8.00
CA GLU A 82 -2.48 29.74 -9.04
C GLU A 82 -2.25 28.35 -8.45
N LYS A 83 -1.61 28.27 -7.28
CA LYS A 83 -1.46 27.01 -6.53
C LYS A 83 -2.82 26.45 -6.13
N ALA A 84 -3.71 27.28 -5.58
CA ALA A 84 -5.06 26.85 -5.19
C ALA A 84 -5.87 26.35 -6.40
N ALA A 85 -5.81 27.07 -7.53
CA ALA A 85 -6.48 26.67 -8.77
C ALA A 85 -5.94 25.34 -9.31
N ASN A 86 -4.61 25.15 -9.28
CA ASN A 86 -3.97 23.91 -9.67
C ASN A 86 -4.32 22.74 -8.74
N THR A 87 -4.44 22.99 -7.44
CA THR A 87 -4.89 21.96 -6.49
C THR A 87 -6.30 21.50 -6.81
N ILE A 88 -7.24 22.41 -7.07
CA ILE A 88 -8.62 22.04 -7.43
C ILE A 88 -8.67 21.30 -8.77
N SER A 89 -7.82 21.67 -9.73
CA SER A 89 -7.78 21.00 -11.04
C SER A 89 -7.35 19.53 -10.93
N LEU A 90 -6.61 19.14 -9.89
CA LEU A 90 -6.24 17.74 -9.65
C LEU A 90 -7.47 16.82 -9.53
N LEU A 91 -8.59 17.28 -8.97
CA LEU A 91 -9.81 16.44 -8.91
C LEU A 91 -10.31 16.05 -10.30
N LYS A 92 -10.13 16.95 -11.29
CA LYS A 92 -10.52 16.70 -12.68
C LYS A 92 -9.64 15.65 -13.35
N GLU A 93 -8.45 15.38 -12.81
CA GLU A 93 -7.53 14.36 -13.31
C GLU A 93 -7.88 12.95 -12.85
N PHE A 94 -8.83 12.78 -11.92
CA PHE A 94 -9.26 11.46 -11.44
C PHE A 94 -9.87 10.63 -12.58
N PHE A 95 -10.97 11.08 -13.20
CA PHE A 95 -11.67 10.31 -14.23
C PHE A 95 -10.83 10.05 -15.49
N PRO A 96 -10.06 11.03 -16.03
CA PRO A 96 -9.09 10.76 -17.09
C PRO A 96 -8.06 9.68 -16.70
N GLY A 97 -7.62 9.70 -15.43
CA GLY A 97 -6.75 8.66 -14.87
C GLY A 97 -7.39 7.28 -14.89
N VAL A 98 -8.66 7.17 -14.48
CA VAL A 98 -9.44 5.92 -14.57
C VAL A 98 -9.49 5.44 -16.02
N GLY A 99 -9.94 6.28 -16.95
CA GLY A 99 -10.08 5.91 -18.36
C GLY A 99 -8.76 5.45 -19.00
N LYS A 100 -7.64 6.06 -18.61
CA LYS A 100 -6.33 5.74 -19.17
C LYS A 100 -5.66 4.52 -18.52
N TYR A 101 -5.74 4.37 -17.20
CA TYR A 101 -4.89 3.44 -16.46
C TYR A 101 -5.64 2.28 -15.80
N PHE A 102 -6.97 2.26 -15.81
CA PHE A 102 -7.77 1.21 -15.15
C PHE A 102 -7.31 -0.20 -15.51
N SER A 103 -7.21 -0.52 -16.81
CA SER A 103 -6.82 -1.86 -17.26
C SER A 103 -5.40 -2.23 -16.83
N LYS A 104 -4.46 -1.27 -16.86
CA LYS A 104 -3.08 -1.50 -16.43
C LYS A 104 -2.99 -1.74 -14.92
N ILE A 105 -3.71 -0.96 -14.11
CA ILE A 105 -3.74 -1.15 -12.66
C ILE A 105 -4.44 -2.47 -12.31
N LEU A 106 -5.55 -2.80 -12.96
CA LEU A 106 -6.27 -4.07 -12.76
C LEU A 106 -5.38 -5.27 -13.06
N VAL A 107 -4.76 -5.30 -14.25
CA VAL A 107 -3.85 -6.40 -14.62
C VAL A 107 -2.64 -6.43 -13.68
N GLY A 108 -2.07 -5.28 -13.31
CA GLY A 108 -0.98 -5.21 -12.34
C GLY A 108 -1.35 -5.80 -10.98
N PHE A 109 -2.56 -5.51 -10.50
CA PHE A 109 -3.06 -6.04 -9.23
C PHE A 109 -3.28 -7.57 -9.28
N LEU A 110 -3.85 -8.09 -10.37
CA LEU A 110 -4.00 -9.53 -10.58
C LEU A 110 -2.64 -10.25 -10.63
N VAL A 111 -1.67 -9.69 -11.35
CA VAL A 111 -0.31 -10.24 -11.40
C VAL A 111 0.34 -10.19 -10.01
N TYR A 112 0.13 -9.11 -9.24
CA TYR A 112 0.62 -9.02 -7.87
C TYR A 112 0.05 -10.12 -6.95
N ILE A 113 -1.25 -10.41 -7.04
CA ILE A 113 -1.88 -11.50 -6.28
C ILE A 113 -1.25 -12.84 -6.65
N VAL A 114 -1.09 -13.13 -7.95
CA VAL A 114 -0.45 -14.37 -8.43
C VAL A 114 0.98 -14.46 -7.95
N LEU A 115 1.74 -13.35 -8.01
CA LEU A 115 3.12 -13.29 -7.51
C LEU A 115 3.19 -13.60 -6.02
N LEU A 116 2.34 -12.98 -5.20
CA LEU A 116 2.27 -13.27 -3.76
C LEU A 116 1.94 -14.73 -3.49
N PHE A 117 0.96 -15.28 -4.22
CA PHE A 117 0.58 -16.68 -4.09
C PHE A 117 1.76 -17.62 -4.38
N VAL A 118 2.50 -17.36 -5.46
CA VAL A 118 3.70 -18.13 -5.83
C VAL A 118 4.78 -17.99 -4.76
N VAL A 119 5.08 -16.78 -4.29
CA VAL A 119 6.12 -16.56 -3.28
C VAL A 119 5.77 -17.29 -1.97
N ILE A 120 4.53 -17.18 -1.48
CA ILE A 120 4.14 -17.80 -0.21
C ILE A 120 4.09 -19.32 -0.34
N ASN A 121 3.44 -19.86 -1.37
CA ASN A 121 3.22 -21.31 -1.46
C ASN A 121 4.44 -22.07 -1.97
N VAL A 122 5.19 -21.52 -2.92
CA VAL A 122 6.35 -22.21 -3.49
C VAL A 122 7.58 -21.97 -2.64
N ILE A 123 7.97 -20.70 -2.45
CA ILE A 123 9.19 -20.36 -1.69
C ILE A 123 8.95 -20.59 -0.20
N GLY A 124 7.85 -20.06 0.34
CA GLY A 124 7.47 -20.27 1.74
C GLY A 124 7.19 -21.75 2.03
N GLY A 125 6.53 -22.46 1.12
CA GLY A 125 6.32 -23.91 1.23
C GLY A 125 7.63 -24.68 1.34
N PHE A 126 8.60 -24.41 0.46
CA PHE A 126 9.90 -25.08 0.47
C PHE A 126 10.70 -24.79 1.75
N ILE A 127 10.78 -23.51 2.16
CA ILE A 127 11.51 -23.11 3.37
C ILE A 127 10.82 -23.68 4.61
N GLY A 128 9.51 -23.50 4.73
CA GLY A 128 8.75 -23.95 5.88
C GLY A 128 8.74 -25.47 6.03
N ALA A 129 8.60 -26.23 4.94
CA ALA A 129 8.69 -27.69 5.00
C ALA A 129 10.06 -28.17 5.49
N LYS A 130 11.16 -27.51 5.04
CA LYS A 130 12.52 -27.91 5.39
C LYS A 130 12.93 -27.52 6.81
N TYR A 131 12.54 -26.34 7.28
CA TYR A 131 13.06 -25.76 8.53
C TYR A 131 12.05 -25.68 9.67
N ILE A 132 10.74 -25.68 9.39
CA ILE A 132 9.68 -25.58 10.41
C ILE A 132 8.94 -26.93 10.56
N GLY A 133 8.69 -27.61 9.44
CA GLY A 133 7.82 -28.78 9.36
C GLY A 133 6.34 -28.42 9.43
N TYR A 134 5.47 -29.40 9.16
CA TYR A 134 4.02 -29.21 9.22
C TYR A 134 3.49 -29.52 10.62
N PRO A 135 2.44 -28.81 11.08
CA PRO A 135 1.74 -29.19 12.29
C PRO A 135 1.02 -30.53 12.07
N GLN A 136 1.07 -31.43 13.05
CA GLN A 136 0.56 -32.80 12.92
C GLN A 136 -0.79 -33.00 13.63
N SER A 137 -1.06 -32.20 14.66
CA SER A 137 -2.27 -32.29 15.48
C SER A 137 -3.44 -31.45 14.95
N ILE A 138 -3.37 -30.96 13.71
CA ILE A 138 -4.42 -30.13 13.10
C ILE A 138 -4.67 -30.56 11.66
N SER A 139 -5.93 -30.76 11.29
CA SER A 139 -6.29 -31.00 9.90
C SER A 139 -6.16 -29.73 9.06
N SER A 140 -5.97 -29.88 7.75
CA SER A 140 -5.92 -28.75 6.82
C SER A 140 -7.21 -27.90 6.86
N SER A 141 -8.36 -28.53 7.10
CA SER A 141 -9.65 -27.86 7.27
C SER A 141 -9.73 -27.03 8.56
N GLU A 142 -9.21 -27.54 9.68
CA GLU A 142 -9.18 -26.80 10.94
C GLU A 142 -8.16 -25.65 10.88
N LEU A 143 -7.05 -25.84 10.17
CA LEU A 143 -6.06 -24.78 9.94
C LEU A 143 -6.67 -23.61 9.16
N ILE A 144 -7.45 -23.88 8.11
CA ILE A 144 -8.18 -22.84 7.36
C ILE A 144 -9.20 -22.13 8.26
N GLN A 145 -9.88 -22.85 9.15
CA GLN A 145 -10.83 -22.24 10.09
C GLN A 145 -10.14 -21.34 11.12
N VAL A 146 -8.99 -21.75 11.65
CA VAL A 146 -8.16 -20.93 12.55
C VAL A 146 -7.69 -19.65 11.87
N LEU A 147 -7.32 -19.73 10.58
CA LEU A 147 -6.85 -18.57 9.80
C LEU A 147 -7.98 -17.62 9.35
N MET A 148 -9.21 -18.13 9.17
CA MET A 148 -10.33 -17.35 8.61
C MET A 148 -11.36 -16.89 9.66
N HIS A 149 -11.46 -17.53 10.82
CA HIS A 149 -12.50 -17.23 11.83
C HIS A 149 -11.87 -17.05 13.22
N GLY A 150 -11.65 -15.80 13.62
CA GLY A 150 -11.03 -15.44 14.90
C GLY A 150 -11.74 -16.02 16.13
N ASP A 151 -13.08 -16.09 16.12
CA ASP A 151 -13.85 -16.52 17.29
C ASP A 151 -13.83 -18.03 17.55
N LYS A 152 -13.59 -18.84 16.51
CA LYS A 152 -13.41 -20.31 16.63
C LYS A 152 -11.93 -20.71 16.77
N SER A 153 -11.02 -19.77 16.56
CA SER A 153 -9.59 -20.03 16.60
C SER A 153 -9.11 -20.42 18.00
N SER A 154 -9.65 -19.82 19.07
CA SER A 154 -9.23 -20.08 20.45
C SER A 154 -9.52 -21.52 20.92
N GLU A 155 -10.67 -22.07 20.53
CA GLU A 155 -11.06 -23.44 20.90
C GLU A 155 -10.23 -24.50 20.17
N ILE A 156 -9.90 -24.26 18.89
CA ILE A 156 -9.02 -25.15 18.10
C ILE A 156 -7.57 -25.01 18.56
N LEU A 157 -7.11 -23.77 18.83
CA LEU A 157 -5.78 -23.51 19.36
C LEU A 157 -5.58 -24.17 20.74
N ASN A 158 -6.60 -24.26 21.57
CA ASN A 158 -6.49 -24.94 22.87
C ASN A 158 -6.39 -26.48 22.77
N LYS A 159 -6.78 -27.07 21.62
CA LYS A 159 -6.74 -28.52 21.38
C LYS A 159 -5.43 -29.00 20.73
N ILE A 160 -4.63 -28.09 20.19
CA ILE A 160 -3.35 -28.43 19.53
C ILE A 160 -2.18 -28.40 20.52
N SER A 161 -1.16 -29.21 20.22
CA SER A 161 0.06 -29.26 21.03
C SER A 161 0.80 -27.91 21.01
N GLU A 162 1.52 -27.59 22.09
CA GLU A 162 2.38 -26.40 22.15
C GLU A 162 3.44 -26.39 21.03
N ALA A 163 3.95 -27.56 20.67
CA ALA A 163 4.88 -27.71 19.54
C ALA A 163 4.25 -27.28 18.21
N ASP A 164 2.98 -27.65 17.96
CA ASP A 164 2.28 -27.26 16.73
C ASP A 164 1.81 -25.80 16.76
N LYS A 165 1.52 -25.22 17.93
CA LYS A 165 1.32 -23.77 18.09
C LYS A 165 2.56 -22.99 17.64
N ILE A 166 3.75 -23.42 18.09
CA ILE A 166 5.02 -22.79 17.71
C ILE A 166 5.22 -22.89 16.19
N LYS A 167 4.96 -24.05 15.58
CA LYS A 167 5.06 -24.19 14.11
C LYS A 167 4.11 -23.26 13.38
N ILE A 168 2.85 -23.14 13.80
CA ILE A 168 1.87 -22.22 13.20
C ILE A 168 2.37 -20.77 13.29
N TRP A 169 2.91 -20.37 14.45
CA TRP A 169 3.53 -19.05 14.62
C TRP A 169 4.71 -18.82 13.69
N LEU A 170 5.61 -19.81 13.54
CA LEU A 170 6.74 -19.73 12.62
C LEU A 170 6.30 -19.64 11.16
N TRP A 171 5.26 -20.38 10.75
CA TRP A 171 4.66 -20.29 9.42
C TRP A 171 4.04 -18.91 9.14
N ASN A 172 3.34 -18.33 10.13
CA ASN A 172 2.82 -16.97 10.04
C ASN A 172 3.95 -15.94 9.95
N GLY A 173 5.00 -16.10 10.76
CA GLY A 173 6.20 -15.25 10.71
C GLY A 173 6.91 -15.31 9.35
N LEU A 174 7.09 -16.51 8.79
CA LEU A 174 7.66 -16.72 7.46
C LEU A 174 6.80 -16.04 6.38
N SER A 175 5.48 -16.24 6.43
CA SER A 175 4.54 -15.62 5.50
C SER A 175 4.61 -14.09 5.59
N PHE A 176 4.64 -13.54 6.80
CA PHE A 176 4.77 -12.10 7.02
C PHE A 176 6.09 -11.54 6.44
N ILE A 177 7.21 -12.22 6.64
CA ILE A 177 8.51 -11.82 6.07
C ILE A 177 8.44 -11.83 4.53
N LEU A 178 7.91 -12.90 3.93
CA LEU A 178 7.81 -13.03 2.47
C LEU A 178 6.88 -11.99 1.84
N ILE A 179 5.74 -11.70 2.49
CA ILE A 179 4.82 -10.62 2.08
C ILE A 179 5.53 -9.27 2.18
N SER A 180 6.24 -9.02 3.28
CA SER A 180 6.98 -7.76 3.50
C SER A 180 8.06 -7.54 2.45
N ILE A 181 8.86 -8.57 2.15
CA ILE A 181 9.89 -8.52 1.09
C ILE A 181 9.23 -8.26 -0.27
N THR A 182 8.17 -9.00 -0.60
CA THR A 182 7.48 -8.83 -1.88
C THR A 182 6.93 -7.40 -2.01
N THR A 183 6.24 -6.91 -0.98
CA THR A 183 5.67 -5.56 -0.93
C THR A 183 6.76 -4.50 -1.08
N TYR A 184 7.91 -4.68 -0.42
CA TYR A 184 9.07 -3.79 -0.55
C TYR A 184 9.59 -3.73 -1.99
N LEU A 185 9.80 -4.89 -2.63
CA LEU A 185 10.29 -4.97 -4.01
C LEU A 185 9.29 -4.38 -5.03
N THR A 186 8.00 -4.40 -4.71
CA THR A 186 6.93 -3.85 -5.55
C THR A 186 6.46 -2.45 -5.18
N MET A 187 7.09 -1.78 -4.20
CA MET A 187 6.57 -0.52 -3.65
C MET A 187 6.43 0.63 -4.68
N PHE A 188 7.19 0.60 -5.78
CA PHE A 188 7.15 1.61 -6.83
C PHE A 188 6.38 1.17 -8.09
N TRP A 189 5.65 0.06 -8.02
CA TRP A 189 5.03 -0.55 -9.20
C TRP A 189 3.92 0.33 -9.80
N SER A 190 3.03 0.88 -8.98
CA SER A 190 1.99 1.77 -9.47
C SER A 190 2.57 3.06 -10.08
N GLN A 191 3.62 3.62 -9.49
CA GLN A 191 4.34 4.77 -10.02
C GLN A 191 4.96 4.45 -11.40
N ALA A 192 5.54 3.27 -11.56
CA ALA A 192 6.07 2.84 -12.86
C ALA A 192 4.97 2.66 -13.93
N ILE A 193 3.77 2.20 -13.54
CA ILE A 193 2.62 2.09 -14.45
C ILE A 193 2.15 3.48 -14.89
N ILE A 194 2.00 4.41 -13.94
CA ILE A 194 1.38 5.72 -14.18
C ILE A 194 2.38 6.71 -14.77
N SER A 195 3.52 6.93 -14.11
CA SER A 195 4.46 8.01 -14.46
C SER A 195 5.23 7.73 -15.75
N GLU A 196 5.42 6.46 -16.11
CA GLU A 196 6.10 6.03 -17.35
C GLU A 196 5.17 5.37 -18.37
N ASP A 197 3.87 5.28 -18.07
CA ASP A 197 2.83 4.70 -18.92
C ASP A 197 3.13 3.24 -19.37
N LYS A 198 3.91 2.50 -18.57
CA LYS A 198 4.37 1.15 -18.90
C LYS A 198 3.28 0.10 -18.69
N ASN A 199 3.34 -0.98 -19.46
CA ASN A 199 2.54 -2.17 -19.16
C ASN A 199 2.96 -2.76 -17.80
N PRO A 200 2.07 -3.50 -17.11
CA PRO A 200 2.33 -3.91 -15.73
C PRO A 200 3.58 -4.78 -15.55
N LEU A 201 3.86 -5.71 -16.46
CA LEU A 201 5.04 -6.56 -16.37
C LEU A 201 6.33 -5.75 -16.52
N LYS A 202 6.40 -4.86 -17.51
CA LYS A 202 7.56 -3.98 -17.68
C LYS A 202 7.70 -3.02 -16.49
N ALA A 203 6.59 -2.51 -15.97
CA ALA A 203 6.57 -1.65 -14.78
C ALA A 203 7.10 -2.36 -13.52
N HIS A 204 6.85 -3.67 -13.38
CA HIS A 204 7.39 -4.46 -12.28
C HIS A 204 8.93 -4.45 -12.26
N PHE A 205 9.56 -4.74 -13.40
CA PHE A 205 11.02 -4.69 -13.51
C PHE A 205 11.59 -3.30 -13.23
N GLU A 206 10.87 -2.24 -13.60
CA GLU A 206 11.29 -0.86 -13.32
C GLU A 206 11.14 -0.50 -11.84
N SER A 207 10.09 -0.98 -11.18
CA SER A 207 9.95 -0.89 -9.72
C SER A 207 11.15 -1.57 -9.04
N LEU A 208 11.45 -2.81 -9.42
CA LEU A 208 12.57 -3.57 -8.86
C LEU A 208 13.90 -2.84 -9.07
N LYS A 209 14.18 -2.38 -10.29
CA LYS A 209 15.38 -1.57 -10.59
C LYS A 209 15.44 -0.31 -9.72
N THR A 210 14.30 0.31 -9.45
CA THR A 210 14.23 1.52 -8.62
C THR A 210 14.60 1.22 -7.17
N VAL A 211 14.03 0.15 -6.61
CA VAL A 211 14.35 -0.31 -5.24
C VAL A 211 15.84 -0.62 -5.13
N LEU A 212 16.39 -1.39 -6.07
CA LEU A 212 17.78 -1.86 -6.05
C LEU A 212 18.81 -0.77 -6.39
N LYS A 213 18.41 0.32 -7.08
CA LYS A 213 19.33 1.43 -7.39
C LYS A 213 19.80 2.17 -6.13
N ARG A 214 18.93 2.30 -5.11
CA ARG A 214 19.25 2.95 -3.82
C ARG A 214 18.52 2.22 -2.68
N PRO A 215 18.95 1.00 -2.32
CA PRO A 215 18.23 0.11 -1.42
C PRO A 215 18.02 0.71 -0.03
N PHE A 216 19.01 1.45 0.51
CA PHE A 216 18.84 2.10 1.82
C PHE A 216 17.80 3.21 1.82
N THR A 217 17.69 3.99 0.74
CA THR A 217 16.68 5.07 0.67
C THR A 217 15.29 4.48 0.55
N SER A 218 15.09 3.50 -0.33
CA SER A 218 13.82 2.80 -0.47
C SER A 218 13.45 2.03 0.80
N LEU A 219 14.43 1.43 1.48
CA LEU A 219 14.21 0.71 2.75
C LEU A 219 13.77 1.65 3.87
N ILE A 220 14.40 2.83 4.01
CA ILE A 220 13.97 3.84 4.99
C ILE A 220 12.53 4.27 4.69
N MET A 221 12.20 4.57 3.43
CA MET A 221 10.82 4.91 3.04
C MET A 221 9.83 3.80 3.41
N PHE A 222 10.17 2.55 3.12
CA PHE A 222 9.35 1.39 3.42
C PHE A 222 9.14 1.18 4.92
N ILE A 223 10.21 1.21 5.71
CA ILE A 223 10.15 1.06 7.17
C ILE A 223 9.39 2.22 7.80
N SER A 224 9.58 3.45 7.34
CA SER A 224 8.82 4.61 7.82
C SER A 224 7.33 4.44 7.54
N TYR A 225 6.95 4.01 6.33
CA TYR A 225 5.55 3.75 5.99
C TYR A 225 4.95 2.64 6.85
N TRP A 226 5.56 1.45 6.86
CA TRP A 226 5.07 0.31 7.63
C TRP A 226 5.06 0.57 9.13
N GLY A 227 6.10 1.23 9.65
CA GLY A 227 6.18 1.64 11.06
C GLY A 227 5.04 2.57 11.45
N SER A 228 4.68 3.54 10.59
CA SER A 228 3.52 4.40 10.81
C SER A 228 2.21 3.61 10.81
N ILE A 229 2.01 2.69 9.86
CA ILE A 229 0.80 1.85 9.81
C ILE A 229 0.68 0.98 11.07
N VAL A 230 1.76 0.29 11.47
CA VAL A 230 1.78 -0.53 12.69
C VAL A 230 1.52 0.31 13.94
N GLY A 231 2.13 1.49 14.04
CA GLY A 231 1.91 2.42 15.14
C GLY A 231 0.46 2.86 15.26
N ILE A 232 -0.18 3.20 14.13
CA ILE A 232 -1.60 3.55 14.08
C ILE A 232 -2.46 2.35 14.48
N SER A 233 -2.18 1.15 13.96
CA SER A 233 -2.92 -0.06 14.32
C SER A 233 -2.85 -0.36 15.82
N PHE A 234 -1.69 -0.19 16.45
CA PHE A 234 -1.54 -0.37 17.90
C PHE A 234 -2.41 0.61 18.68
N LEU A 235 -2.49 1.88 18.25
CA LEU A 235 -3.43 2.83 18.84
C LEU A 235 -4.88 2.37 18.63
N SER A 236 -5.24 1.94 17.42
CA SER A 236 -6.60 1.50 17.08
C SER A 236 -7.09 0.26 17.84
N THR A 237 -6.22 -0.58 18.42
CA THR A 237 -6.64 -1.78 19.18
C THR A 237 -7.31 -1.51 20.53
N LYS A 238 -7.32 -0.26 21.02
CA LYS A 238 -7.97 0.05 22.29
C LYS A 238 -9.48 0.23 22.11
N ASN A 239 -10.24 -0.81 22.46
CA ASN A 239 -11.71 -0.82 22.44
C ASN A 239 -12.39 0.26 23.31
N SER A 240 -11.64 0.93 24.20
CA SER A 240 -12.17 2.00 25.07
C SER A 240 -12.22 3.38 24.41
N TYR A 241 -11.78 3.51 23.15
CA TYR A 241 -11.81 4.78 22.45
C TYR A 241 -13.21 5.14 21.97
N GLY A 242 -13.69 6.33 22.36
CA GLY A 242 -14.93 6.89 21.85
C GLY A 242 -14.88 7.16 20.34
N PHE A 243 -16.05 7.39 19.74
CA PHE A 243 -16.21 7.65 18.29
C PHE A 243 -15.26 8.72 17.76
N ILE A 244 -15.06 9.82 18.49
CA ILE A 244 -14.19 10.93 18.07
C ILE A 244 -12.73 10.49 17.92
N VAL A 245 -12.23 9.67 18.85
CA VAL A 245 -10.84 9.18 18.78
C VAL A 245 -10.67 8.26 17.57
N HIS A 246 -11.65 7.41 17.28
CA HIS A 246 -11.65 6.56 16.07
C HIS A 246 -11.64 7.40 14.78
N LEU A 247 -12.42 8.48 14.73
CA LEU A 247 -12.44 9.39 13.58
C LEU A 247 -11.08 10.08 13.38
N LEU A 248 -10.43 10.53 14.46
CA LEU A 248 -9.09 11.10 14.40
C LEU A 248 -8.05 10.08 13.92
N LEU A 249 -8.11 8.83 14.39
CA LEU A 249 -7.21 7.76 13.93
C LEU A 249 -7.41 7.45 12.45
N LEU A 250 -8.66 7.44 11.96
CA LEU A 250 -8.95 7.28 10.53
C LEU A 250 -8.37 8.44 9.69
N LEU A 251 -8.46 9.68 10.19
CA LEU A 251 -7.87 10.84 9.53
C LEU A 251 -6.34 10.72 9.46
N VAL A 252 -5.70 10.34 10.58
CA VAL A 252 -4.24 10.13 10.64
C VAL A 252 -3.80 9.01 9.70
N LEU A 253 -4.55 7.90 9.64
CA LEU A 253 -4.31 6.81 8.69
C LEU A 253 -4.39 7.30 7.24
N THR A 254 -5.44 8.05 6.91
CA THR A 254 -5.65 8.59 5.56
C THR A 254 -4.52 9.54 5.16
N LEU A 255 -4.14 10.47 6.04
CA LEU A 255 -3.02 11.38 5.82
C LEU A 255 -1.69 10.63 5.67
N THR A 256 -1.48 9.57 6.44
CA THR A 256 -0.29 8.71 6.32
C THR A 256 -0.22 8.04 4.95
N ILE A 257 -1.33 7.47 4.48
CA ILE A 257 -1.40 6.83 3.16
C ILE A 257 -1.16 7.85 2.05
N VAL A 258 -1.78 9.04 2.11
CA VAL A 258 -1.56 10.13 1.15
C VAL A 258 -0.11 10.58 1.15
N TYR A 259 0.48 10.77 2.34
CA TYR A 259 1.86 11.23 2.50
C TYR A 259 2.86 10.26 1.87
N PHE A 260 2.79 8.97 2.21
CA PHE A 260 3.72 8.00 1.65
C PHE A 260 3.45 7.72 0.16
N THR A 261 2.20 7.83 -0.30
CA THR A 261 1.89 7.75 -1.74
C THR A 261 2.56 8.91 -2.50
N MET A 262 2.43 10.14 -2.00
CA MET A 262 3.14 11.30 -2.57
C MET A 262 4.65 11.10 -2.56
N MET A 263 5.20 10.62 -1.44
CA MET A 263 6.62 10.35 -1.31
C MET A 263 7.13 9.37 -2.36
N MET A 264 6.37 8.30 -2.63
CA MET A 264 6.71 7.30 -3.64
C MET A 264 6.71 7.90 -5.04
N PHE A 265 5.69 8.70 -5.40
CA PHE A 265 5.64 9.41 -6.69
C PHE A 265 6.79 10.42 -6.85
N LEU A 266 7.02 11.24 -5.82
CA LEU A 266 8.08 12.24 -5.82
C LEU A 266 9.46 11.60 -5.97
N TYR A 267 9.72 10.52 -5.23
CA TYR A 267 10.97 9.78 -5.32
C TYR A 267 11.15 9.16 -6.71
N PHE A 268 10.12 8.48 -7.21
CA PHE A 268 10.15 7.78 -8.48
C PHE A 268 10.40 8.72 -9.67
N GLU A 269 9.80 9.92 -9.65
CA GLU A 269 9.91 10.86 -10.78
C GLU A 269 11.12 11.77 -10.71
N LYS A 270 11.43 12.34 -9.53
CA LYS A 270 12.48 13.36 -9.40
C LYS A 270 13.82 12.79 -8.88
N TYR A 271 13.78 11.92 -7.88
CA TYR A 271 14.99 11.47 -7.18
C TYR A 271 15.61 10.20 -7.76
N ARG A 272 14.82 9.41 -8.51
CA ARG A 272 15.29 8.22 -9.23
C ARG A 272 16.27 8.56 -10.36
N LYS A 273 16.03 9.65 -11.09
CA LYS A 273 16.77 10.02 -12.31
C LYS A 273 18.00 10.90 -12.03
N ASN A 274 17.98 11.72 -10.98
CA ASN A 274 19.09 12.61 -10.66
C ASN A 274 20.26 11.89 -9.96
N ASN A 275 21.39 11.78 -10.67
CA ASN A 275 22.69 11.43 -10.10
C ASN A 275 23.39 12.64 -9.44
N ASN A 276 22.98 13.87 -9.78
CA ASN A 276 23.55 15.13 -9.27
C ASN A 276 22.44 15.97 -8.62
N ILE A 277 22.37 16.00 -7.30
CA ILE A 277 21.71 17.10 -6.57
C ILE A 277 22.86 17.98 -6.09
N SER A 278 23.07 19.13 -6.74
CA SER A 278 24.05 20.11 -6.27
C SER A 278 23.49 20.81 -5.02
N TRP A 279 24.33 20.90 -4.00
CA TRP A 279 23.98 21.28 -2.63
C TRP A 279 23.74 22.79 -2.41
N THR A 280 23.66 23.62 -3.46
CA THR A 280 23.93 25.05 -3.28
C THR A 280 22.71 25.97 -3.24
N ASN A 281 21.48 25.52 -3.51
CA ASN A 281 20.35 26.46 -3.68
C ASN A 281 19.16 26.25 -2.74
N SER A 282 19.24 25.40 -1.70
CA SER A 282 18.08 25.14 -0.81
C SER A 282 18.09 25.90 0.52
N PHE A 283 18.91 26.94 0.67
CA PHE A 283 18.89 27.85 1.82
C PHE A 283 18.93 29.32 1.37
N ARG A 284 18.01 29.69 0.48
CA ARG A 284 17.54 31.06 0.32
C ARG A 284 16.02 31.05 0.28
#